data_AF-A0A0Q0ALY4-F1
#
_entry.id   AF-A0A0Q0ALY4-F1
#
_cell.length_a   1.000
_cell.length_b   1.000
_cell.length_c   1.000
_cell.angle_alpha   90.00
_cell.angle_beta   90.00
_cell.angle_gamma   90.00
#
_symmetry.space_group_name_H-M   'P 1'
#
loop_
_entity.id
_entity.type
_entity.pdbx_description
1 polymer ?
#
loop_
_entity_poly.entity_id
_entity_poly.type
_entity_poly.pdbx_seq_one_letter_code
_entity_poly.pdbx_strand_id
1 'polypeptide(L)' 'MYPSRLTGADPMHYITPDLCDAYPELVQVVEPMLSNFGGRDSFGGQIVTLKCFEDNSLVKEPVELDGKGKVL' A
#
# COMPACT_ATOMS: atom_id res chain seq x y z
N MET A 1 24.76 2.57 2.17
CA MET A 1 25.03 2.29 0.74
C MET A 1 24.11 1.16 0.33
N TYR A 2 22.88 1.47 -0.09
CA TYR A 2 21.94 0.46 -0.57
C TYR A 2 22.23 0.15 -2.04
N PRO A 3 22.44 -1.12 -2.42
CA PRO A 3 22.74 -1.47 -3.79
C PRO A 3 21.46 -1.40 -4.64
N SER A 4 21.47 -0.52 -5.64
CA SER A 4 20.44 -0.43 -6.66
C SER A 4 20.42 -1.70 -7.52
N ARG A 5 19.39 -2.53 -7.35
CA ARG A 5 19.07 -3.64 -8.27
C ARG A 5 17.87 -3.24 -9.13
N LEU A 6 18.15 -2.59 -10.25
CA LEU A 6 17.20 -2.48 -11.37
C LEU A 6 17.56 -3.54 -12.41
N THR A 7 17.18 -4.79 -12.19
CA THR A 7 17.17 -5.84 -13.22
C THR A 7 16.10 -6.89 -12.90
N GLY A 8 15.09 -6.99 -13.77
CA GLY A 8 14.04 -8.01 -13.71
C GLY A 8 12.66 -7.38 -13.47
N ALA A 9 11.68 -7.72 -14.30
CA ALA A 9 10.31 -7.22 -14.24
C ALA A 9 9.54 -7.77 -13.03
N ASP A 10 9.96 -7.38 -11.83
CA ASP A 10 9.25 -7.59 -10.57
C ASP A 10 8.28 -6.42 -10.39
N PRO A 11 6.98 -6.62 -10.10
CA PRO A 11 6.06 -5.51 -9.92
C PRO A 11 6.55 -4.66 -8.75
N MET A 12 7.09 -3.47 -9.06
CA MET A 12 7.53 -2.41 -8.14
C MET A 12 7.45 -2.79 -6.66
N HIS A 13 8.47 -3.49 -6.17
CA HIS A 13 8.59 -3.77 -4.74
C HIS A 13 8.95 -2.46 -4.04
N TYR A 14 7.96 -1.83 -3.39
CA TYR A 14 8.14 -0.59 -2.66
C TYR A 14 8.95 -0.86 -1.39
N ILE A 15 10.08 -0.18 -1.28
CA ILE A 15 10.93 -0.16 -0.08
C ILE A 15 10.56 1.12 0.67
N THR A 16 9.78 1.01 1.74
CA THR A 16 9.29 2.19 2.48
C THR A 16 10.41 3.04 3.09
N PRO A 17 11.56 2.50 3.55
CA PRO A 17 12.72 3.33 3.91
C PRO A 17 13.20 4.24 2.77
N ASP A 18 13.28 3.73 1.53
CA ASP A 18 13.74 4.52 0.39
C ASP A 18 12.79 5.69 0.09
N LEU A 19 11.48 5.51 0.33
CA LEU A 19 10.49 6.59 0.19
C LEU A 19 10.66 7.65 1.28
N CYS A 20 10.94 7.24 2.53
CA CYS A 20 11.22 8.16 3.64
C CYS A 20 12.47 9.02 3.35
N ASP A 21 13.52 8.40 2.82
CA ASP A 21 14.77 9.08 2.48
C ASP A 21 14.56 10.08 1.32
N ALA A 22 13.79 9.70 0.31
CA ALA A 22 13.56 10.52 -0.89
C ALA A 22 12.57 11.67 -0.67
N TYR A 23 11.56 11.48 0.20
CA TYR A 23 10.46 12.43 0.39
C TYR A 23 10.16 12.70 1.88
N PRO A 24 11.16 13.17 2.66
CA PRO A 24 11.06 13.25 4.12
C PRO A 24 9.95 14.18 4.63
N GLU A 25 9.58 15.22 3.87
CA GLU A 25 8.51 16.17 4.23
C GLU A 25 7.12 15.74 3.75
N LEU A 26 7.03 14.75 2.86
CA LEU A 26 5.76 14.31 2.26
C LEU A 26 5.29 12.96 2.79
N VAL A 27 6.20 12.15 3.33
CA VAL A 27 5.88 10.83 3.86
C VAL A 27 5.36 10.93 5.29
N GLN A 28 4.24 10.25 5.55
CA GLN A 28 3.71 10.03 6.89
C GLN A 28 3.80 8.54 7.20
N VAL A 29 4.41 8.20 8.35
CA VAL A 29 4.61 6.82 8.79
C VAL A 29 3.52 6.43 9.78
N VAL A 30 2.81 5.35 9.48
CA VAL A 30 1.83 4.76 10.41
C VAL A 30 2.55 3.99 11.52
N GLU A 31 2.03 4.06 12.74
CA GLU A 31 2.54 3.24 13.84
C GLU A 31 2.32 1.74 13.54
N PRO A 32 3.23 0.86 13.99
CA PRO A 32 3.16 -0.57 13.73
C PRO A 32 2.02 -1.22 14.53
N MET A 33 0.83 -1.26 13.92
CA MET A 33 -0.38 -1.86 14.50
C MET A 33 -1.07 -2.87 13.58
N LEU A 34 -0.63 -2.97 12.32
CA LEU A 34 -1.21 -3.84 11.30
C LEU A 34 -0.38 -5.11 11.10
N SER A 35 -1.07 -6.18 10.71
CA SER A 35 -0.46 -7.47 10.36
C SER A 35 -0.64 -7.77 8.87
N ASN A 36 0.34 -8.43 8.28
CA ASN A 36 0.30 -8.84 6.87
C ASN A 36 -0.45 -10.18 6.73
N PHE A 37 -1.51 -10.19 5.91
CA PHE A 37 -2.32 -11.40 5.67
C PHE A 37 -2.37 -11.82 4.19
N GLY A 38 -1.94 -10.95 3.27
CA GLY A 38 -1.98 -11.21 1.83
C GLY A 38 -0.76 -11.98 1.32
N GLY A 39 -0.85 -12.49 0.09
CA GLY A 39 0.28 -13.14 -0.61
C GLY A 39 1.22 -12.18 -1.34
N ARG A 40 0.99 -10.86 -1.24
CA ARG A 40 1.86 -9.80 -1.75
C ARG A 40 2.40 -9.03 -0.55
N ASP A 41 3.72 -9.01 -0.40
CA ASP A 41 4.44 -8.38 0.71
C ASP A 41 4.67 -6.88 0.52
N SER A 42 4.52 -6.37 -0.71
CA SER A 42 4.62 -4.96 -1.04
C SER A 42 3.57 -4.55 -2.08
N PHE A 43 2.90 -3.42 -1.84
CA PHE A 43 1.92 -2.82 -2.75
C PHE A 43 1.72 -1.34 -2.42
N GLY A 44 1.14 -0.59 -3.37
CA GLY A 44 0.88 0.84 -3.22
C GLY A 44 -0.08 1.36 -4.30
N GLY A 45 -0.72 2.49 -4.01
CA GLY A 45 -1.72 3.09 -4.89
C GLY A 45 -2.42 4.29 -4.25
N GLN A 46 -3.36 4.89 -4.98
CA GLN A 46 -4.23 5.93 -4.46
C GLN A 46 -5.09 5.38 -3.32
N ILE A 47 -5.10 6.08 -2.18
CA ILE A 47 -5.95 5.72 -1.04
C ILE A 47 -7.42 5.96 -1.39
N VAL A 48 -8.25 4.97 -1.11
CA VAL A 48 -9.72 5.05 -1.04
C VAL A 48 -10.08 4.74 0.40
N THR A 49 -11.08 5.41 0.96
CA THR A 49 -11.46 5.21 2.36
C THR A 49 -12.91 4.77 2.49
N LEU A 50 -13.16 3.89 3.44
CA LEU A 50 -14.50 3.48 3.84
C LEU A 50 -14.62 3.62 5.36
N LYS A 51 -15.69 4.27 5.83
CA LYS A 51 -16.05 4.31 7.24
C LYS A 51 -17.26 3.43 7.47
N CYS A 52 -17.06 2.33 8.17
CA CYS A 52 -18.09 1.36 8.56
C CYS A 52 -17.87 0.92 10.01
N PHE A 53 -18.93 0.47 10.68
CA PHE A 53 -18.85 -0.08 12.04
C PHE A 53 -19.57 -1.43 12.07
N GLU A 54 -18.82 -2.50 12.34
CA GLU A 54 -19.30 -3.89 12.43
C GLU A 54 -20.12 -4.42 11.23
N ASP A 55 -20.08 -3.73 10.09
CA ASP A 55 -20.80 -4.10 8.87
C ASP A 55 -19.83 -4.14 7.67
N ASN A 56 -19.49 -5.37 7.23
CA ASN A 56 -18.64 -5.60 6.07
C ASN A 56 -19.40 -5.60 4.73
N SER A 57 -20.73 -5.46 4.74
CA SER A 57 -21.51 -5.35 3.50
C SER A 57 -21.13 -4.08 2.73
N LEU A 58 -20.76 -3.02 3.46
CA LEU A 58 -20.26 -1.76 2.91
C LEU A 58 -18.90 -1.88 2.22
N VAL A 59 -18.14 -2.95 2.47
CA VAL A 59 -16.86 -3.22 1.80
C VAL A 59 -17.06 -3.83 0.42
N LYS A 60 -18.13 -4.63 0.23
CA LYS A 60 -18.34 -5.44 -0.97
C LYS A 60 -18.47 -4.60 -2.24
N GLU A 61 -19.30 -3.57 -2.21
CA GLU A 61 -19.54 -2.72 -3.39
C GLU A 61 -18.26 -2.00 -3.84
N PRO A 62 -17.49 -1.32 -2.96
CA PRO A 62 -16.21 -0.70 -3.35
C PRO A 62 -15.17 -1.64 -3.96
N VAL A 63 -15.07 -2.89 -3.47
CA VAL A 63 -14.06 -3.84 -3.99
C VAL A 63 -14.44 -4.45 -5.35
N GLU A 64 -15.72 -4.34 -5.77
CA GLU A 64 -16.19 -4.78 -7.09
C GLU A 64 -15.93 -3.73 -8.20
N LEU A 65 -15.63 -2.48 -7.82
CA LEU A 65 -15.27 -1.41 -8.75
C LEU A 65 -13.83 -1.56 -9.26
N ASP A 66 -13.46 -0.78 -10.29
CA ASP A 66 -12.09 -0.76 -10.79
C ASP A 66 -11.09 -0.26 -9.71
N GLY A 67 -10.36 -1.22 -9.15
CA GLY A 67 -9.32 -1.03 -8.14
C GLY A 67 -7.91 -0.86 -8.70
N LYS A 68 -7.73 -0.76 -10.03
CA LYS A 68 -6.38 -0.64 -10.62
C LYS A 68 -5.65 0.59 -10.06
N GLY A 69 -4.52 0.35 -9.39
CA GLY A 69 -3.69 1.40 -8.81
C GLY A 69 -4.27 2.06 -7.54
N LYS A 70 -5.23 1.41 -6.86
CA LYS A 70 -5.86 1.91 -5.63
C LYS A 70 -5.63 0.97 -4.45
N VAL A 71 -5.72 1.53 -3.25
CA VAL A 71 -5.73 0.80 -1.96
C VAL A 71 -6.95 1.28 -1.18
N LEU A 72 -7.89 0.38 -0.92
CA LEU A 72 -9.09 0.64 -0.11
C LEU A 72 -8.83 0.34 1.37
#